data_AF-A0A376FXN5-F1
#
_entry.id   AF-A0A376FXN5-F1
#
_cell.length_a   1.000
_cell.length_b   1.000
_cell.length_c   1.000
_cell.angle_alpha   90.00
_cell.angle_beta   90.00
_cell.angle_gamma   90.00
#
_symmetry.space_group_name_H-M   'P 1'
#
loop_
_entity.id
_entity.type
_entity.pdbx_description
1 polymer ?
#
loop_
_entity_poly.entity_id
_entity_poly.type
_entity_poly.pdbx_seq_one_letter_code
_entity_poly.pdbx_strand_id
1 'polypeptide(L)'
;MSPEDWLRAEMQGEIVALVHSHPGGLPWLSEADRRLQVQSDLPWWLVCRGEIHKFRCVPHLTGRRFEHGVTDCYTLFRDAYHLAGIEMPDFHRGDDWWRHGQNLYLDNMEVTGFYRVALTEAQPGDVLLCCFGSSVPNHAAIYCGDGGLLHHIP
;
A
#
# COMPACT_ATOMS: atom_id res chain seq x y z
N MET A 1 -21.07 2.81 -13.72
CA MET A 1 -22.15 1.98 -13.17
C MET A 1 -23.28 2.91 -12.76
N SER A 2 -24.51 2.63 -13.17
CA SER A 2 -25.64 3.46 -12.77
C SER A 2 -26.13 3.06 -11.37
N PRO A 3 -26.84 3.95 -10.64
CA PRO A 3 -27.44 3.62 -9.36
C PRO A 3 -28.41 2.42 -9.43
N GLU A 4 -29.12 2.25 -10.55
CA GLU A 4 -30.07 1.15 -10.75
C GLU A 4 -29.37 -0.21 -10.82
N ASP A 5 -28.18 -0.29 -11.42
CA ASP A 5 -27.41 -1.52 -11.47
C ASP A 5 -26.87 -1.92 -10.09
N TRP A 6 -26.46 -0.93 -9.27
CA TRP A 6 -26.05 -1.16 -7.88
C TRP A 6 -27.21 -1.73 -7.05
N LEU A 7 -28.38 -1.09 -7.10
CA LEU A 7 -29.57 -1.55 -6.38
C LEU A 7 -29.97 -2.97 -6.81
N ARG A 8 -29.90 -3.27 -8.11
CA ARG A 8 -30.19 -4.62 -8.60
C ARG A 8 -29.22 -5.66 -8.05
N ALA A 9 -27.94 -5.32 -7.92
CA ALA A 9 -26.93 -6.21 -7.35
C ALA A 9 -27.15 -6.43 -5.84
N GLU A 10 -27.40 -5.36 -5.08
CA GLU A 10 -27.73 -5.46 -3.64
C GLU A 10 -28.98 -6.31 -3.37
N MET A 11 -29.99 -6.21 -4.25
CA MET A 11 -31.18 -7.06 -4.16
C MET A 11 -30.90 -8.56 -4.37
N GLN A 12 -29.78 -8.91 -5.00
CA GLN A 12 -29.37 -10.30 -5.23
C GLN A 12 -28.41 -10.83 -4.15
N GLY A 13 -27.75 -9.96 -3.40
CA GLY A 13 -26.83 -10.32 -2.33
C GLY A 13 -25.84 -9.21 -1.96
N GLU A 14 -24.90 -9.54 -1.09
CA GLU A 14 -23.80 -8.63 -0.72
C GLU A 14 -22.88 -8.36 -1.92
N ILE A 15 -22.64 -7.09 -2.20
CA ILE A 15 -21.64 -6.68 -3.20
C ILE A 15 -20.26 -6.82 -2.55
N VAL A 16 -19.45 -7.76 -3.03
CA VAL A 16 -18.12 -8.07 -2.46
C VAL A 16 -16.96 -7.44 -3.24
N ALA A 17 -17.19 -6.96 -4.46
CA ALA A 17 -16.18 -6.28 -5.29
C ALA A 17 -16.84 -5.53 -6.47
N LEU A 18 -16.12 -4.55 -7.00
CA LEU A 18 -16.39 -3.96 -8.32
C LEU A 18 -15.39 -4.47 -9.35
N VAL A 19 -15.87 -4.83 -10.53
CA VAL A 19 -15.04 -5.40 -11.61
C VAL A 19 -15.13 -4.53 -12.85
N HIS A 20 -13.99 -4.12 -13.40
CA HIS A 20 -13.92 -3.36 -14.65
C HIS A 20 -12.70 -3.77 -15.47
N SER A 21 -12.56 -3.21 -16.68
CA SER A 21 -11.46 -3.52 -17.59
C SER A 21 -10.75 -2.26 -18.07
N HIS A 22 -9.45 -2.37 -18.34
CA HIS A 22 -8.65 -1.36 -19.05
C HIS A 22 -8.21 -1.87 -20.43
N PRO A 23 -9.05 -1.78 -21.48
CA PRO A 23 -8.68 -2.20 -22.83
C PRO A 23 -7.51 -1.36 -23.34
N GLY A 24 -6.37 -1.99 -23.61
CA GLY A 24 -5.14 -1.31 -24.06
C GLY A 24 -4.47 -0.41 -23.00
N GLY A 25 -4.97 -0.42 -21.76
CA GLY A 25 -4.47 0.40 -20.68
C GLY A 25 -3.36 -0.27 -19.86
N LEU A 26 -3.24 0.21 -18.62
CA LEU A 26 -2.24 -0.21 -17.65
C LEU A 26 -2.89 -1.10 -16.58
N PRO A 27 -2.16 -2.09 -16.02
CA PRO A 27 -2.67 -3.06 -15.06
C PRO A 27 -2.81 -2.51 -13.62
N TRP A 28 -3.00 -1.20 -13.46
CA TRP A 28 -3.21 -0.54 -12.17
C TRP A 28 -4.38 0.43 -12.22
N LEU A 29 -4.92 0.74 -11.04
CA LEU A 29 -6.05 1.65 -10.90
C LEU A 29 -5.67 3.07 -11.32
N SER A 30 -6.49 3.68 -12.15
CA SER A 30 -6.40 5.11 -12.48
C SER A 30 -6.82 5.98 -11.28
N GLU A 31 -6.60 7.29 -11.38
CA GLU A 31 -7.09 8.23 -10.37
C GLU A 31 -8.61 8.14 -10.18
N ALA A 32 -9.36 8.01 -11.28
CA ALA A 32 -10.81 7.86 -11.25
C ALA A 32 -11.22 6.56 -10.56
N ASP A 33 -10.55 5.45 -10.86
CA ASP A 33 -10.80 4.16 -10.20
C ASP A 33 -10.53 4.27 -8.70
N ARG A 34 -9.44 4.92 -8.30
CA ARG A 34 -9.09 5.10 -6.88
C ARG A 34 -10.10 5.95 -6.13
N ARG A 35 -10.59 7.03 -6.74
CA ARG A 35 -11.65 7.85 -6.15
C ARG A 35 -12.93 7.05 -5.92
N LEU A 36 -13.34 6.27 -6.91
CA LEU A 36 -14.54 5.42 -6.81
C LEU A 36 -14.32 4.24 -5.87
N GLN A 37 -13.11 3.66 -5.81
CA GLN A 37 -12.78 2.59 -4.87
C GLN A 37 -12.94 3.05 -3.43
N VAL A 38 -12.33 4.19 -3.07
CA VAL A 38 -12.48 4.78 -1.74
C VAL A 38 -13.92 5.14 -1.43
N GLN A 39 -14.69 5.63 -2.42
CA GLN A 39 -16.11 5.95 -2.23
C GLN A 39 -16.97 4.70 -2.01
N SER A 40 -16.69 3.62 -2.73
CA SER A 40 -17.44 2.35 -2.62
C SER A 40 -17.06 1.54 -1.39
N ASP A 41 -15.86 1.77 -0.85
CA ASP A 41 -15.24 0.95 0.20
C ASP A 41 -15.19 -0.56 -0.11
N LEU A 42 -14.99 -0.90 -1.38
CA LEU A 42 -14.95 -2.28 -1.86
C LEU A 42 -13.61 -2.64 -2.49
N PRO A 43 -13.25 -3.93 -2.52
CA PRO A 43 -12.22 -4.43 -3.42
C PRO A 43 -12.56 -4.13 -4.88
N TRP A 44 -11.54 -3.80 -5.67
CA TRP A 44 -11.68 -3.54 -7.11
C TRP A 44 -10.86 -4.55 -7.90
N TRP A 45 -11.47 -5.19 -8.88
CA TRP A 45 -10.81 -6.17 -9.74
C TRP A 45 -10.71 -5.61 -11.15
N LEU A 46 -9.48 -5.47 -11.63
CA LEU A 46 -9.17 -4.93 -12.93
C LEU A 46 -8.81 -6.07 -13.89
N VAL A 47 -9.56 -6.18 -14.97
CA VAL A 47 -9.23 -7.05 -16.11
C VAL A 47 -8.35 -6.28 -17.09
N CYS A 48 -7.09 -6.66 -17.23
CA CYS A 48 -6.15 -6.02 -18.15
C CYS A 48 -5.29 -7.08 -18.83
N ARG A 49 -5.16 -7.01 -20.17
CA ARG A 49 -4.28 -7.89 -20.96
C ARG A 49 -4.49 -9.41 -20.71
N GLY A 50 -5.72 -9.80 -20.43
CA GLY A 50 -6.08 -11.20 -20.16
C GLY A 50 -5.85 -11.66 -18.71
N GLU A 51 -5.40 -10.78 -17.83
CA GLU A 51 -5.17 -11.05 -16.41
C GLU A 51 -6.17 -10.29 -15.52
N ILE A 52 -6.41 -10.83 -14.32
CA ILE A 52 -7.24 -10.20 -13.29
C ILE A 52 -6.33 -9.71 -12.17
N HIS A 53 -6.26 -8.40 -11.98
CA HIS A 53 -5.53 -7.75 -10.90
C HIS A 53 -6.51 -7.38 -9.79
N LYS A 54 -6.25 -7.80 -8.55
CA LYS A 54 -7.16 -7.58 -7.42
C LYS A 54 -6.57 -6.54 -6.49
N PHE A 55 -7.33 -5.48 -6.23
CA PHE A 55 -6.95 -4.40 -5.34
C PHE A 55 -7.84 -4.41 -4.10
N ARG A 56 -7.23 -4.56 -2.91
CA ARG A 56 -7.95 -4.31 -1.66
C ARG A 56 -8.32 -2.83 -1.59
N CYS A 57 -9.42 -2.51 -0.92
CA CYS A 57 -9.72 -1.11 -0.65
C CYS A 57 -8.64 -0.57 0.29
N VAL A 58 -7.94 0.45 -0.18
CA VAL A 58 -6.92 1.16 0.59
C VAL A 58 -7.38 2.61 0.72
N PRO A 59 -7.47 3.19 1.94
CA PRO A 59 -7.75 4.61 2.11
C PRO A 59 -6.69 5.49 1.44
N HIS A 60 -6.92 6.80 1.31
CA HIS A 60 -5.86 7.70 0.87
C HIS A 60 -4.61 7.56 1.75
N LEU A 61 -3.41 7.51 1.15
CA LEU A 61 -2.15 7.31 1.88
C LEU A 61 -1.86 8.47 2.84
N THR A 62 -2.33 9.67 2.50
CA THR A 62 -2.19 10.88 3.31
C THR A 62 -3.43 11.12 4.19
N GLY A 63 -3.23 11.84 5.31
CA GLY A 63 -4.32 12.21 6.23
C GLY A 63 -4.78 11.09 7.17
N ARG A 64 -4.13 9.92 7.15
CA ARG A 64 -4.41 8.82 8.07
C ARG A 64 -3.97 9.17 9.48
N ARG A 65 -4.75 8.78 10.48
CA ARG A 65 -4.31 8.77 11.88
C ARG A 65 -3.34 7.61 12.08
N PHE A 66 -2.28 7.83 12.85
CA PHE A 66 -1.37 6.75 13.22
C PHE A 66 -2.05 5.77 14.20
N GLU A 67 -1.97 4.49 13.90
CA GLU A 67 -2.34 3.39 14.79
C GLU A 67 -1.38 2.22 14.57
N HIS A 68 -0.61 1.86 15.61
CA HIS A 68 0.42 0.83 15.53
C HIS A 68 -0.17 -0.52 15.08
N GLY A 69 0.44 -1.16 14.08
CA GLY A 69 -0.03 -2.42 13.50
C GLY A 69 -1.21 -2.28 12.54
N VAL A 70 -1.86 -1.11 12.47
CA VAL A 70 -3.06 -0.87 11.63
C VAL A 70 -2.75 0.17 10.56
N THR A 71 -2.49 1.42 10.94
CA THR A 71 -2.13 2.54 10.05
C THR A 71 -0.82 3.17 10.52
N ASP A 72 0.25 2.40 10.45
CA ASP A 72 1.60 2.84 10.82
C ASP A 72 2.51 3.00 9.60
N CYS A 73 3.79 3.29 9.87
CA CYS A 73 4.79 3.47 8.82
C CYS A 73 4.97 2.22 7.95
N TYR A 74 4.83 1.01 8.51
CA TYR A 74 4.91 -0.23 7.74
C TYR A 74 3.69 -0.40 6.83
N THR A 75 2.48 -0.24 7.38
CA THR A 75 1.25 -0.32 6.57
C THR A 75 1.26 0.71 5.45
N LEU A 76 1.73 1.93 5.70
CA LEU A 76 1.75 2.99 4.70
C LEU A 76 2.54 2.62 3.45
N PHE A 77 3.79 2.16 3.60
CA PHE A 77 4.58 1.81 2.42
C PHE A 77 4.04 0.54 1.76
N ARG A 78 3.64 -0.48 2.55
CA ARG A 78 2.96 -1.68 2.04
C ARG A 78 1.72 -1.34 1.20
N ASP A 79 0.94 -0.37 1.62
CA ASP A 79 -0.24 0.10 0.90
C ASP A 79 0.13 0.85 -0.38
N ALA A 80 1.19 1.65 -0.38
CA ALA A 80 1.67 2.30 -1.59
C ALA A 80 2.16 1.27 -2.64
N TYR A 81 2.90 0.25 -2.22
CA TYR A 81 3.32 -0.85 -3.11
C TYR A 81 2.12 -1.62 -3.64
N HIS A 82 1.12 -1.90 -2.80
CA HIS A 82 -0.12 -2.54 -3.26
C HIS A 82 -0.83 -1.72 -4.34
N LEU A 83 -0.93 -0.40 -4.15
CA LEU A 83 -1.52 0.49 -5.15
C LEU A 83 -0.70 0.54 -6.45
N ALA A 84 0.60 0.23 -6.39
CA ALA A 84 1.46 0.02 -7.55
C ALA A 84 1.39 -1.42 -8.13
N GLY A 85 0.53 -2.29 -7.59
CA GLY A 85 0.35 -3.67 -8.03
C GLY A 85 1.35 -4.67 -7.44
N ILE A 86 2.09 -4.28 -6.40
CA ILE A 86 3.09 -5.11 -5.73
C ILE A 86 2.55 -5.50 -4.35
N GLU A 87 2.27 -6.79 -4.15
CA GLU A 87 1.82 -7.28 -2.85
C GLU A 87 2.98 -7.51 -1.91
N MET A 88 2.82 -7.01 -0.68
CA MET A 88 3.79 -7.16 0.39
C MET A 88 3.19 -7.93 1.58
N PRO A 89 3.98 -8.79 2.24
CA PRO A 89 3.57 -9.44 3.49
C PRO A 89 3.22 -8.41 4.56
N ASP A 90 2.25 -8.73 5.42
CA ASP A 90 2.00 -7.99 6.64
C ASP A 90 2.71 -8.69 7.80
N PHE A 91 3.86 -8.17 8.19
CA PHE A 91 4.63 -8.75 9.28
C PHE A 91 4.04 -8.29 10.61
N HIS A 92 3.86 -9.25 11.51
CA HIS A 92 3.60 -8.94 12.91
C HIS A 92 4.77 -8.13 13.46
N ARG A 93 4.43 -7.02 14.10
CA ARG A 93 5.36 -6.11 14.74
C ARG A 93 4.71 -5.71 16.05
N GLY A 94 5.30 -6.15 17.16
CA GLY A 94 4.89 -5.71 18.48
C GLY A 94 5.37 -4.28 18.70
N ASP A 95 4.71 -3.56 19.59
CA ASP A 95 5.15 -2.20 19.93
C ASP A 95 6.60 -2.22 20.45
N ASP A 96 7.36 -1.16 20.15
CA ASP A 96 8.78 -1.06 20.53
C ASP A 96 9.65 -2.28 20.13
N TRP A 97 9.32 -3.02 19.05
CA TRP A 97 10.02 -4.27 18.64
C TRP A 97 11.56 -4.18 18.64
N TRP A 98 12.11 -3.01 18.31
CA TRP A 98 13.55 -2.74 18.29
C TRP A 98 14.20 -2.81 19.68
N ARG A 99 13.45 -2.54 20.75
CA ARG A 99 13.89 -2.71 22.15
C ARG A 99 13.94 -4.17 22.57
N HIS A 100 13.26 -5.04 21.83
CA HIS A 100 13.19 -6.46 22.08
C HIS A 100 14.15 -7.27 21.18
N GLY A 101 15.12 -6.60 20.56
CA GLY A 101 16.16 -7.23 19.75
C GLY A 101 15.73 -7.62 18.34
N GLN A 102 14.54 -7.20 17.89
CA GLN A 102 14.03 -7.50 16.55
C GLN A 102 14.51 -6.45 15.54
N ASN A 103 14.85 -6.87 14.32
CA ASN A 103 15.27 -5.99 13.23
C ASN A 103 14.33 -6.12 12.03
N LEU A 104 13.06 -5.78 12.27
CA LEU A 104 11.91 -6.03 11.39
C LEU A 104 12.19 -5.76 9.90
N TYR A 105 12.70 -4.58 9.55
CA TYR A 105 12.87 -4.22 8.15
C TYR A 105 14.02 -4.96 7.47
N LEU A 106 15.17 -5.06 8.14
CA LEU A 106 16.36 -5.64 7.53
C LEU A 106 16.28 -7.17 7.47
N ASP A 107 15.72 -7.80 8.50
CA ASP A 107 15.53 -9.25 8.56
C ASP A 107 14.55 -9.74 7.47
N ASN A 108 13.61 -8.88 7.05
CA ASN A 108 12.61 -9.20 6.02
C ASN A 108 12.93 -8.58 4.63
N MET A 109 14.10 -7.95 4.46
CA MET A 109 14.43 -7.25 3.21
C MET A 109 14.53 -8.20 2.02
N GLU A 110 15.24 -9.31 2.18
CA GLU A 110 15.45 -10.29 1.10
C GLU A 110 14.15 -11.00 0.70
N VAL A 111 13.33 -11.38 1.68
CA VAL A 111 12.05 -12.09 1.42
C VAL A 111 11.02 -11.22 0.72
N THR A 112 11.18 -9.90 0.81
CA THR A 112 10.32 -8.91 0.13
C THR A 112 10.92 -8.43 -1.19
N GLY A 113 12.06 -8.98 -1.61
CA GLY A 113 12.74 -8.62 -2.85
C GLY A 113 13.47 -7.28 -2.80
N PHE A 114 13.53 -6.63 -1.63
CA PHE A 114 14.29 -5.41 -1.44
C PHE A 114 15.79 -5.69 -1.41
N TYR A 115 16.55 -4.70 -1.85
CA TYR A 115 18.00 -4.66 -1.74
C TYR A 115 18.44 -3.24 -1.43
N ARG A 116 19.63 -3.10 -0.86
CA ARG A 116 20.17 -1.79 -0.51
C ARG A 116 20.74 -1.11 -1.76
N VAL A 117 20.47 0.17 -1.89
CA VAL A 117 21.05 1.06 -2.90
C VAL A 117 21.81 2.20 -2.21
N ALA A 118 22.73 2.85 -2.93
CA ALA A 118 23.37 4.06 -2.42
C ALA A 118 22.35 5.21 -2.36
N LEU A 119 22.47 6.11 -1.39
CA LEU A 119 21.55 7.25 -1.27
C LEU A 119 21.57 8.15 -2.52
N THR A 120 22.71 8.26 -3.20
CA THR A 120 22.87 8.99 -4.45
C THR A 120 22.14 8.35 -5.64
N GLU A 121 21.71 7.10 -5.50
CA GLU A 121 21.01 6.32 -6.53
C GLU A 121 19.52 6.17 -6.21
N ALA A 122 19.05 6.74 -5.09
CA ALA A 122 17.67 6.61 -4.64
C ALA A 122 16.70 7.20 -5.68
N GLN A 123 15.64 6.45 -5.97
CA GLN A 123 14.60 6.79 -6.95
C GLN A 123 13.23 6.92 -6.27
N PRO A 124 12.32 7.73 -6.82
CA PRO A 124 10.94 7.77 -6.35
C PRO A 124 10.33 6.37 -6.28
N GLY A 125 9.77 6.03 -5.12
CA GLY A 125 9.28 4.70 -4.80
C GLY A 125 10.20 3.91 -3.87
N ASP A 126 11.48 4.26 -3.74
CA ASP A 126 12.39 3.58 -2.81
C ASP A 126 12.00 3.82 -1.34
N VAL A 127 12.29 2.84 -0.48
CA VAL A 127 12.04 2.92 0.96
C VAL A 127 13.29 3.39 1.69
N LEU A 128 13.16 4.49 2.43
CA LEU A 128 14.16 4.96 3.37
C LEU A 128 13.86 4.39 4.76
N LEU A 129 14.88 3.78 5.35
CA LEU A 129 14.83 3.22 6.70
C LEU A 129 15.56 4.14 7.67
N CYS A 130 14.89 4.57 8.73
CA CYS A 130 15.40 5.49 9.74
C CYS A 130 15.54 4.81 11.11
N CYS A 131 16.56 5.21 11.86
CA CYS A 131 16.81 4.77 13.23
C CYS A 131 16.57 5.94 14.20
N PHE A 132 15.42 5.97 14.87
CA PHE A 132 15.11 6.97 15.90
C PHE A 132 15.39 6.42 17.29
N GLY A 133 16.50 6.85 17.90
CA GLY A 133 16.89 6.39 19.24
C GLY A 133 17.12 4.89 19.34
N SER A 134 17.48 4.24 18.23
CA SER A 134 17.62 2.79 18.09
C SER A 134 18.87 2.44 17.29
N SER A 135 19.42 1.24 17.50
CA SER A 135 20.54 0.68 16.73
C SER A 135 20.08 -0.05 15.46
N VAL A 136 18.78 -0.35 15.35
CA VAL A 136 18.14 -0.95 14.18
C VAL A 136 17.03 -0.03 13.65
N PRO A 137 16.69 -0.10 12.35
CA PRO A 137 15.62 0.73 11.81
C PRO A 137 14.29 0.45 12.49
N ASN A 138 13.62 1.51 12.92
CA ASN A 138 12.30 1.48 13.54
C ASN A 138 11.28 2.37 12.82
N HIS A 139 11.67 2.94 11.67
CA HIS A 139 10.78 3.75 10.86
C HIS A 139 11.08 3.60 9.38
N ALA A 140 10.03 3.67 8.56
CA ALA A 140 10.11 3.63 7.10
C ALA A 140 9.40 4.83 6.47
N ALA A 141 9.97 5.32 5.37
CA ALA A 141 9.41 6.38 4.53
C ALA A 141 9.56 6.00 3.06
N ILE A 142 8.62 6.39 2.21
CA ILE A 142 8.79 6.30 0.75
C ILE A 142 9.41 7.60 0.26
N TYR A 143 10.48 7.48 -0.53
CA TYR A 143 11.06 8.60 -1.25
C TYR A 143 10.16 9.00 -2.42
N CYS A 144 9.76 10.26 -2.49
CA CYS A 144 8.87 10.78 -3.53
C CYS A 144 9.61 11.55 -4.64
N GLY A 145 10.94 11.65 -4.56
CA GLY A 145 11.73 12.56 -5.40
C GLY A 145 11.88 13.95 -4.79
N ASP A 146 12.88 14.71 -5.25
CA ASP A 146 13.13 16.11 -4.88
C ASP A 146 13.16 16.38 -3.35
N GLY A 147 13.65 15.41 -2.58
CA GLY A 147 13.70 15.48 -1.11
C GLY A 147 12.34 15.27 -0.42
N GLY A 148 11.26 15.04 -1.16
CA GLY A 148 9.95 14.71 -0.62
C GLY A 148 9.90 13.30 -0.05
N LEU A 149 9.24 13.14 1.09
CA LEU A 149 9.03 11.86 1.77
C LEU A 149 7.56 11.65 2.09
N LEU A 150 7.03 10.47 1.79
CA LEU A 150 5.76 10.00 2.29
C LEU A 150 6.01 9.06 3.47
N HIS A 151 5.60 9.48 4.66
CA HIS A 151 5.74 8.69 5.87
C HIS A 151 4.67 9.05 6.90
N HIS A 152 4.40 8.14 7.83
CA HIS A 152 3.75 8.51 9.08
C HIS A 152 4.74 9.26 9.97
N ILE A 153 4.28 10.27 10.69
CA ILE A 153 5.06 10.89 11.74
C ILE A 153 4.93 9.97 12.99
N PRO A 154 6.04 9.56 13.61
CA PRO A 154 6.03 8.79 14.86
C PRO A 154 5.30 9.49 16.01
#